data_AF-A0A7C7WFN9-F1
#
_entry.id   AF-A0A7C7WFN9-F1
#
_cell.length_a   1.000
_cell.length_b   1.000
_cell.length_c   1.000
_cell.angle_alpha   90.00
_cell.angle_beta   90.00
_cell.angle_gamma   90.00
#
_symmetry.space_group_name_H-M   'P 1'
#
loop_
_entity.id
_entity.type
_entity.pdbx_description
1 polymer ?
#
loop_
_entity_poly.entity_id
_entity_poly.type
_entity_poly.pdbx_seq_one_letter_code
_entity_poly.pdbx_strand_id
1 'polypeptide(L)'
;MTIPTHDARYTRREALGLLSTAAGAGVVAAGTGSLPLQAQQRFTSVETPTFPAGAVIRTLQGDLSPSDLANGATLFHEHVGRDDIDLAVNELRECAFNGLGCIVDAATGRRTAAQVRNLNAIASQSDVRIVMAGGYFEDIGFSIYPVRGDVGGPTGRRTGQ
;
A
#
# COMPACT_ATOMS: atom_id res chain seq x y z
N MET A 1 -6.57 -8.35 -66.26
CA MET A 1 -5.43 -8.14 -65.35
C MET A 1 -6.01 -7.83 -63.98
N THR A 2 -6.08 -8.84 -63.12
CA THR A 2 -6.72 -8.72 -61.80
C THR A 2 -5.61 -8.56 -60.77
N ILE A 3 -5.54 -7.39 -60.12
CA ILE A 3 -4.56 -7.15 -59.05
C ILE A 3 -5.14 -7.77 -57.76
N PRO A 4 -4.46 -8.74 -57.13
CA PRO A 4 -4.87 -9.21 -55.82
C PRO A 4 -4.57 -8.14 -54.78
N THR A 5 -5.62 -7.58 -54.16
CA THR A 5 -5.49 -6.75 -52.96
C THR A 5 -5.35 -7.68 -51.75
N HIS A 6 -4.16 -7.78 -51.18
CA HIS A 6 -3.97 -8.48 -49.90
C HIS A 6 -4.50 -7.61 -48.76
N ASP A 7 -5.69 -7.96 -48.27
CA ASP A 7 -6.20 -7.53 -46.98
C ASP A 7 -5.34 -8.16 -45.87
N ALA A 8 -4.24 -7.51 -45.49
CA ALA A 8 -3.43 -7.92 -44.35
C ALA A 8 -4.14 -7.58 -43.03
N ARG A 9 -5.21 -8.30 -42.71
CA ARG A 9 -5.92 -8.17 -41.43
C ARG A 9 -5.34 -9.18 -40.45
N TYR A 10 -4.35 -8.77 -39.67
CA TYR A 10 -3.88 -9.55 -38.53
C TYR A 10 -4.97 -9.71 -37.49
N THR A 11 -5.16 -10.91 -36.96
CA THR A 11 -5.99 -11.10 -35.77
C THR A 11 -5.30 -10.48 -34.55
N ARG A 12 -6.07 -10.12 -33.52
CA ARG A 12 -5.51 -9.56 -32.26
C ARG A 12 -4.41 -10.46 -31.69
N ARG A 13 -4.55 -11.78 -31.77
CA ARG A 13 -3.57 -12.75 -31.27
C ARG A 13 -2.29 -12.76 -32.11
N GLU A 14 -2.40 -12.66 -33.43
CA GLU A 14 -1.24 -12.60 -34.32
C GLU A 14 -0.50 -11.26 -34.19
N ALA A 15 -1.24 -10.16 -34.06
CA ALA A 15 -0.66 -8.85 -33.80
C ALA A 15 0.11 -8.82 -32.47
N LEU A 16 -0.50 -9.35 -31.39
CA LEU A 16 0.17 -9.50 -30.10
C LEU A 16 1.35 -10.49 -30.16
N GLY A 17 1.21 -11.56 -30.94
CA GLY A 17 2.27 -12.53 -31.19
C GLY A 17 3.48 -11.86 -31.83
N LEU A 18 3.28 -11.14 -32.95
CA LEU A 18 4.30 -10.36 -33.66
C LEU A 18 4.95 -9.30 -32.78
N LEU A 19 4.16 -8.58 -31.97
CA LEU A 19 4.68 -7.57 -31.05
C LEU A 19 5.57 -8.21 -29.96
N SER A 20 5.16 -9.39 -29.47
CA SER A 20 5.92 -10.15 -28.46
C SER A 20 7.21 -10.73 -29.03
N THR A 21 7.22 -11.24 -30.27
CA THR A 21 8.44 -11.72 -30.93
C THR A 21 9.39 -10.58 -31.29
N ALA A 22 8.87 -9.42 -31.72
CA ALA A 22 9.70 -8.25 -32.00
C ALA A 22 10.34 -7.68 -30.73
N ALA A 23 9.57 -7.57 -29.64
CA ALA A 23 10.10 -7.18 -28.34
C ALA A 23 11.14 -8.19 -27.84
N GLY A 24 10.83 -9.48 -27.85
CA GLY A 24 11.72 -10.56 -27.39
C GLY A 24 13.00 -10.71 -28.22
N ALA A 25 12.95 -10.54 -29.53
CA ALA A 25 14.15 -10.57 -30.38
C ALA A 25 15.04 -9.34 -30.19
N GLY A 26 14.44 -8.16 -29.95
CA GLY A 26 15.17 -6.92 -29.65
C GLY A 26 15.97 -6.99 -28.36
N VAL A 27 15.43 -7.60 -27.29
CA VAL A 27 16.16 -7.80 -26.03
C VAL A 27 17.24 -8.88 -26.10
N VAL A 28 17.06 -9.92 -26.92
CA VAL A 28 18.10 -10.97 -27.08
C VAL A 28 19.26 -10.47 -27.97
N ALA A 29 18.98 -9.63 -28.98
CA ALA A 29 20.03 -9.12 -29.88
C ALA A 29 20.88 -7.99 -29.25
N ALA A 30 20.36 -7.27 -28.24
CA ALA A 30 21.05 -6.14 -27.60
C ALA A 30 22.04 -6.53 -26.49
N GLY A 31 22.22 -7.82 -26.19
CA GLY A 31 23.31 -8.31 -25.35
C GLY A 31 22.85 -9.25 -24.24
N THR A 32 23.82 -10.01 -23.71
CA THR A 32 23.72 -10.90 -22.54
C THR A 32 23.47 -10.14 -21.22
N GLY A 33 22.83 -8.98 -21.28
CA GLY A 33 22.51 -8.14 -20.14
C GLY A 33 21.19 -8.55 -19.52
N SER A 34 21.18 -8.68 -18.20
CA SER A 34 19.95 -8.62 -17.42
C SER A 34 19.13 -7.42 -17.86
N LEU A 35 17.90 -7.64 -18.34
CA LEU A 35 16.92 -6.56 -18.41
C LEU A 35 16.74 -6.04 -16.99
N PRO A 36 17.18 -4.82 -16.66
CA PRO A 36 16.89 -4.30 -15.35
C PRO A 36 15.38 -4.09 -15.33
N LEU A 37 14.66 -4.92 -14.58
CA LEU A 37 13.30 -4.62 -14.18
C LEU A 37 13.41 -3.40 -13.25
N GLN A 38 13.48 -2.24 -13.87
CA GLN A 38 13.58 -0.97 -13.17
C GLN A 38 12.22 -0.76 -12.52
N ALA A 39 12.21 -0.52 -11.21
CA ALA A 39 11.04 0.01 -10.54
C ALA A 39 10.52 1.19 -11.37
N GLN A 40 9.21 1.24 -11.59
CA GLN A 40 8.61 2.28 -12.44
C GLN A 40 8.95 3.68 -11.91
N GLN A 41 9.19 3.80 -10.60
CA GLN A 41 9.59 5.03 -9.93
C GLN A 41 10.62 4.73 -8.83
N ARG A 42 11.68 5.56 -8.73
CA ARG A 42 12.63 5.54 -7.62
C ARG A 42 12.48 6.82 -6.83
N PHE A 43 12.19 6.69 -5.54
CA PHE A 43 12.09 7.83 -4.63
C PHE A 43 13.40 7.98 -3.87
N THR A 44 13.92 9.20 -3.87
CA THR A 44 15.06 9.59 -3.04
C THR A 44 14.81 11.00 -2.56
N SER A 45 15.27 11.31 -1.36
CA SER A 45 15.26 12.68 -0.87
C SER A 45 16.24 13.52 -1.70
N VAL A 46 15.89 14.79 -1.92
CA VAL A 46 16.78 15.78 -2.56
C VAL A 46 17.94 16.18 -1.65
N GLU A 47 17.74 16.07 -0.34
CA GLU A 47 18.74 16.30 0.70
C GLU A 47 18.89 15.02 1.53
N THR A 48 20.12 14.63 1.87
CA THR A 48 20.35 13.45 2.71
C THR A 48 20.07 13.80 4.18
N PRO A 49 19.03 13.24 4.81
CA PRO A 49 18.74 13.51 6.21
C PRO A 49 19.87 12.98 7.11
N THR A 50 20.22 13.76 8.13
CA THR A 50 21.17 13.33 9.17
C THR A 50 20.39 12.73 10.34
N PHE A 51 20.81 11.55 10.79
CA PHE A 51 20.18 10.85 11.91
C PHE A 51 21.16 10.72 13.08
N PRO A 52 20.67 10.80 14.34
CA PRO A 52 21.48 10.47 15.51
C PRO A 52 22.04 9.05 15.43
N ALA A 53 23.23 8.85 16.00
CA ALA A 53 23.84 7.52 16.09
C ALA A 53 22.93 6.56 16.88
N GLY A 54 22.68 5.38 16.32
CA GLY A 54 21.82 4.36 16.94
C GLY A 54 20.31 4.63 16.80
N ALA A 55 19.89 5.61 16.00
CA ALA A 55 18.48 5.78 15.65
C ALA A 55 17.94 4.52 14.95
N VAL A 56 16.73 4.11 15.32
CA VAL A 56 16.07 2.92 14.75
C VAL A 56 14.64 3.23 14.36
N ILE A 57 14.18 2.59 13.28
CA ILE A 57 12.77 2.49 12.89
C ILE A 57 12.34 1.07 13.18
N ARG A 58 11.42 0.89 14.13
CA ARG A 58 10.89 -0.42 14.48
C ARG A 58 9.78 -0.82 13.52
N THR A 59 10.02 -1.87 12.75
CA THR A 59 9.02 -2.46 11.85
C THR A 59 8.60 -3.84 12.36
N LEU A 60 7.55 -4.41 11.78
CA LEU A 60 7.14 -5.78 12.10
C LEU A 60 8.14 -6.84 11.61
N GLN A 61 9.01 -6.49 10.67
CA GLN A 61 10.09 -7.36 10.19
C GLN A 61 11.40 -7.19 10.98
N GLY A 62 11.45 -6.25 11.92
CA GLY A 62 12.64 -5.96 12.74
C GLY A 62 12.97 -4.47 12.80
N ASP A 63 13.99 -4.14 13.59
CA ASP A 63 14.51 -2.77 13.68
C ASP A 63 15.40 -2.46 12.47
N LEU A 64 15.26 -1.26 11.91
CA LEU A 64 16.02 -0.78 10.74
C LEU A 64 16.74 0.53 11.05
N SER A 65 17.87 0.75 10.37
CA SER A 65 18.46 2.09 10.34
C SER A 65 17.60 3.00 9.48
N PRO A 66 17.36 4.27 9.87
CA PRO A 66 16.66 5.23 9.02
C PRO A 66 17.26 5.39 7.62
N SER A 67 18.58 5.17 7.48
CA SER A 67 19.26 5.18 6.18
C SER A 67 18.78 4.08 5.23
N ASP A 68 18.26 2.97 5.75
CA ASP A 68 17.80 1.83 4.94
C ASP A 68 16.54 2.17 4.13
N LEU A 69 15.79 3.20 4.56
CA LEU A 69 14.59 3.69 3.87
C LEU A 69 14.87 4.84 2.89
N ALA A 70 16.12 5.26 2.71
CA ALA A 70 16.47 6.44 1.91
C ALA A 70 16.14 6.32 0.40
N ASN A 71 15.94 5.10 -0.11
CA ASN A 71 15.77 4.81 -1.54
C ASN A 71 14.36 4.33 -1.92
N GLY A 72 13.35 4.63 -1.10
CA GLY A 72 11.95 4.30 -1.38
C GLY A 72 10.99 5.31 -0.78
N ALA A 73 9.76 5.34 -1.30
CA ALA A 73 8.72 6.15 -0.70
C ALA A 73 8.34 5.59 0.68
N THR A 74 7.93 6.48 1.58
CA THR A 74 7.27 6.12 2.83
C THR A 74 5.88 6.72 2.85
N LEU A 75 4.86 5.86 2.96
CA LEU A 75 3.49 6.30 3.22
C LEU A 75 3.26 6.30 4.72
N PHE A 76 2.96 7.47 5.28
CA PHE A 76 2.95 7.70 6.73
C PHE A 76 1.59 7.49 7.40
N HIS A 77 0.53 7.19 6.64
CA HIS A 77 -0.81 6.96 7.17
C HIS A 77 -1.62 6.04 6.27
N GLU A 78 -1.63 4.75 6.56
CA GLU A 78 -2.36 3.75 5.78
C GLU A 78 -3.10 2.77 6.69
N HIS A 79 -4.07 2.04 6.14
CA HIS A 79 -4.80 0.98 6.85
C HIS A 79 -4.52 -0.37 6.20
N VAL A 80 -3.42 -1.00 6.61
CA VAL A 80 -2.91 -2.24 6.02
C VAL A 80 -3.59 -3.47 6.62
N GLY A 81 -3.83 -3.45 7.94
CA GLY A 81 -4.41 -4.58 8.67
C GLY A 81 -5.82 -4.91 8.19
N ARG A 82 -5.97 -6.03 7.47
CA ARG A 82 -7.24 -6.53 6.93
C ARG A 82 -7.32 -8.06 7.06
N ASP A 83 -8.51 -8.62 6.81
CA ASP A 83 -8.74 -10.07 6.90
C ASP A 83 -8.23 -10.83 5.67
N ASP A 84 -8.27 -10.20 4.50
CA ASP A 84 -7.73 -10.77 3.26
C ASP A 84 -6.23 -10.51 3.13
N ILE A 85 -5.45 -11.46 3.63
CA ILE A 85 -3.97 -11.40 3.66
C ILE A 85 -3.40 -11.46 2.24
N ASP A 86 -3.94 -12.31 1.37
CA ASP A 86 -3.40 -12.53 0.03
C ASP A 86 -3.58 -11.29 -0.84
N LEU A 87 -4.75 -10.66 -0.77
CA LEU A 87 -4.99 -9.38 -1.43
C LEU A 87 -4.03 -8.29 -0.93
N ALA A 88 -3.86 -8.17 0.40
CA ALA A 88 -2.96 -7.17 0.98
C ALA A 88 -1.51 -7.38 0.52
N VAL A 89 -1.03 -8.63 0.51
CA VAL A 89 0.32 -8.96 0.06
C VAL A 89 0.50 -8.63 -1.42
N ASN A 90 -0.49 -8.94 -2.27
CA ASN A 90 -0.42 -8.62 -3.69
C ASN A 90 -0.40 -7.11 -3.95
N GLU A 91 -1.25 -6.33 -3.28
CA GLU A 91 -1.22 -4.86 -3.38
C GLU A 91 0.12 -4.29 -2.93
N LEU A 92 0.69 -4.79 -1.83
CA LEU A 92 1.99 -4.33 -1.35
C LEU A 92 3.14 -4.72 -2.29
N ARG A 93 3.07 -5.85 -2.99
CA ARG A 93 4.05 -6.22 -4.03
C ARG A 93 4.00 -5.25 -5.20
N GLU A 94 2.81 -4.89 -5.66
CA GLU A 94 2.65 -3.87 -6.69
C GLU A 94 3.16 -2.50 -6.20
N CYS A 95 2.90 -2.14 -4.95
CA CYS A 95 3.45 -0.91 -4.37
C CYS A 95 4.99 -0.94 -4.30
N ALA A 96 5.57 -2.06 -3.87
CA ALA A 96 7.02 -2.25 -3.82
C ALA A 96 7.64 -2.13 -5.22
N PHE A 97 7.01 -2.75 -6.23
CA PHE A 97 7.41 -2.63 -7.63
C PHE A 97 7.41 -1.17 -8.12
N ASN A 98 6.46 -0.36 -7.62
CA ASN A 98 6.38 1.07 -7.90
C ASN A 98 7.28 1.95 -7.00
N GLY A 99 8.15 1.35 -6.17
CA GLY A 99 9.16 2.08 -5.39
C GLY A 99 8.74 2.42 -3.95
N LEU A 100 7.68 1.82 -3.42
CA LEU A 100 7.33 1.93 -2.00
C LEU A 100 8.30 1.12 -1.14
N GLY A 101 9.01 1.77 -0.21
CA GLY A 101 9.94 1.12 0.71
C GLY A 101 9.34 0.85 2.08
N CYS A 102 8.47 1.74 2.58
CA CYS A 102 7.91 1.66 3.92
C CYS A 102 6.46 2.15 3.96
N ILE A 103 5.66 1.57 4.84
CA ILE A 103 4.28 1.94 5.09
C ILE A 103 3.99 1.94 6.59
N VAL A 104 3.25 2.94 7.07
CA VAL A 104 2.81 3.04 8.45
C VAL A 104 1.34 2.60 8.55
N ASP A 105 1.08 1.51 9.25
CA ASP A 105 -0.27 0.98 9.48
C ASP A 105 -0.94 1.66 10.69
N ALA A 106 -1.78 2.65 10.41
CA ALA A 106 -2.49 3.53 11.32
C ALA A 106 -3.91 3.01 11.63
N ALA A 107 -4.05 1.88 12.35
CA ALA A 107 -5.38 1.36 12.68
C ALA A 107 -6.28 2.39 13.40
N THR A 108 -7.55 2.41 13.00
CA THR A 108 -8.61 3.12 13.70
C THR A 108 -9.09 2.28 14.88
N GLY A 109 -8.49 2.51 16.04
CA GLY A 109 -8.85 1.81 17.28
C GLY A 109 -7.93 0.67 17.66
N ARG A 110 -8.29 -0.02 18.75
CA ARG A 110 -7.49 -1.10 19.31
C ARG A 110 -7.60 -2.35 18.42
N ARG A 111 -6.46 -2.83 17.90
CA ARG A 111 -6.42 -4.10 17.17
C ARG A 111 -6.78 -5.28 18.08
N THR A 112 -7.58 -6.19 17.55
CA THR A 112 -7.78 -7.52 18.11
C THR A 112 -6.53 -8.38 17.92
N ALA A 113 -6.40 -9.46 18.69
CA ALA A 113 -5.30 -10.41 18.51
C ALA A 113 -5.29 -11.05 17.11
N ALA A 114 -6.47 -11.25 16.49
CA ALA A 114 -6.56 -11.75 15.12
C ALA A 114 -6.01 -10.74 14.11
N GLN A 115 -6.39 -9.47 14.21
CA GLN A 115 -5.87 -8.41 13.34
C GLN A 115 -4.35 -8.25 13.48
N VAL A 116 -3.80 -8.38 14.70
CA VAL A 116 -2.34 -8.39 14.90
C VAL A 116 -1.70 -9.58 14.20
N ARG A 117 -2.27 -10.79 14.27
CA ARG A 117 -1.75 -11.97 13.56
C ARG A 117 -1.80 -11.77 12.04
N ASN A 118 -2.91 -11.27 11.50
CA ASN A 118 -3.05 -11.00 10.07
C ASN A 118 -2.01 -10.00 9.59
N LEU A 119 -1.83 -8.89 10.33
CA LEU A 119 -0.83 -7.88 9.97
C LEU A 119 0.61 -8.43 10.02
N ASN A 120 0.94 -9.29 11.00
CA ASN A 120 2.23 -9.97 11.01
C ASN A 120 2.40 -10.93 9.82
N ALA A 121 1.34 -11.65 9.44
CA ALA A 121 1.36 -12.52 8.27
C ALA A 121 1.57 -11.73 6.98
N ILE A 122 0.91 -10.58 6.81
CA ILE A 122 1.12 -9.65 5.70
C ILE A 122 2.57 -9.15 5.70
N ALA A 123 3.06 -8.69 6.85
CA ALA A 123 4.42 -8.19 7.01
C ALA A 123 5.50 -9.22 6.63
N SER A 124 5.32 -10.48 7.01
CA SER A 124 6.26 -11.57 6.73
C SER A 124 6.36 -11.96 5.25
N GLN A 125 5.38 -11.56 4.45
CA GLN A 125 5.26 -11.92 3.02
C GLN A 125 5.42 -10.73 2.08
N SER A 126 5.65 -9.53 2.63
CA SER A 126 5.74 -8.28 1.89
C SER A 126 7.18 -7.80 1.77
N ASP A 127 7.50 -7.23 0.61
CA ASP A 127 8.76 -6.51 0.37
C ASP A 127 8.74 -5.07 0.92
N VAL A 128 7.55 -4.58 1.32
CA VAL A 128 7.37 -3.27 1.96
C VAL A 128 7.55 -3.40 3.47
N ARG A 129 8.34 -2.51 4.06
CA ARG A 129 8.53 -2.47 5.52
C ARG A 129 7.30 -1.89 6.20
N ILE A 130 6.78 -2.57 7.23
CA ILE A 130 5.53 -2.15 7.90
C ILE A 130 5.82 -1.67 9.31
N VAL A 131 5.58 -0.39 9.57
CA VAL A 131 5.54 0.16 10.92
C VAL A 131 4.12 0.02 11.44
N MET A 132 3.92 -0.79 12.47
CA MET A 132 2.63 -0.85 13.16
C MET A 132 2.50 0.35 14.08
N ALA A 133 1.62 1.30 13.76
CA ALA A 133 1.31 2.37 14.67
C ALA A 133 0.53 1.84 15.88
N GLY A 134 0.82 2.39 17.05
CA GLY A 134 0.08 2.19 18.30
C GLY A 134 -0.59 3.48 18.75
N GLY A 135 -1.55 3.38 19.67
CA GLY A 135 -2.22 4.53 20.26
C GLY A 135 -3.65 4.23 20.71
N TYR A 136 -4.25 5.20 21.39
CA TYR A 136 -5.68 5.25 21.63
C TYR A 136 -6.33 6.07 20.52
N PHE A 137 -7.42 5.56 19.95
CA PHE A 137 -8.22 6.27 18.98
C PHE A 137 -9.57 6.61 19.62
N GLU A 138 -10.13 7.76 19.27
CA GLU A 138 -11.43 8.17 19.82
C GLU A 138 -12.54 7.23 19.33
N ASP A 139 -13.41 6.83 20.26
CA ASP A 139 -14.65 6.16 19.92
C ASP A 139 -15.65 7.25 19.54
N ILE A 140 -15.73 7.57 18.24
CA ILE A 140 -16.50 8.72 17.71
C ILE A 140 -18.03 8.58 17.89
N GLY A 141 -18.52 7.56 18.58
CA GLY A 141 -19.94 7.32 18.87
C GLY A 141 -20.67 8.47 19.58
N PHE A 142 -19.96 9.41 20.22
CA PHE A 142 -20.58 10.56 20.90
C PHE A 142 -20.53 11.88 20.12
N SER A 143 -19.68 12.00 19.08
CA SER A 143 -19.48 13.26 18.34
C SER A 143 -20.54 13.50 17.25
N ILE A 144 -21.23 12.44 16.81
CA ILE A 144 -22.21 12.50 15.70
C ILE A 144 -23.66 12.69 16.20
N TYR A 145 -23.90 12.62 17.50
CA TYR A 145 -25.18 13.01 18.09
C TYR A 145 -25.05 14.41 18.67
N PRO A 146 -25.62 15.47 18.06
CA PRO A 146 -25.76 16.71 18.77
C PRO A 146 -26.61 16.43 20.01
N VAL A 147 -26.02 16.63 21.19
CA VAL A 147 -26.78 16.81 22.42
C VAL A 147 -27.78 17.91 22.12
N ARG A 148 -29.06 17.55 21.95
CA ARG A 148 -30.13 18.53 21.93
C ARG A 148 -30.15 19.13 23.32
N GLY A 149 -29.45 20.26 23.46
CA GLY A 149 -29.54 21.14 24.59
C GLY A 149 -31.01 21.50 24.80
N ASP A 150 -31.41 21.35 26.06
CA ASP A 150 -32.72 21.56 26.63
C ASP A 150 -33.44 22.82 26.10
N VAL A 151 -34.66 22.67 25.60
CA VAL A 151 -35.59 23.79 25.41
C VAL A 151 -36.97 23.40 25.90
N GLY A 152 -37.27 23.83 27.13
CA GLY A 152 -38.63 24.21 27.52
C GLY A 152 -39.34 23.23 28.46
N GLY A 153 -39.37 23.58 29.75
CA GLY A 153 -40.46 23.13 30.62
C GLY A 153 -41.84 23.56 30.06
N PRO A 154 -42.91 22.84 30.42
CA PRO A 154 -43.66 23.30 31.59
C PRO A 154 -44.23 22.18 32.48
N THR A 155 -44.29 22.49 33.78
CA THR A 155 -45.32 22.12 34.77
C THR A 155 -46.20 20.88 34.52
N GLY A 156 -46.21 19.92 35.46
CA GLY A 156 -47.40 19.07 35.62
C GLY A 156 -47.29 17.76 36.40
N ARG A 157 -47.75 17.80 37.66
CA ARG A 157 -48.36 16.73 38.48
C ARG A 157 -47.53 15.51 38.95
N ARG A 158 -47.37 15.49 40.29
CA ARG A 158 -47.40 14.30 41.14
C ARG A 158 -48.72 13.52 41.00
N THR A 159 -48.60 12.21 40.85
CA THR A 159 -49.45 11.10 41.36
C THR A 159 -48.60 9.84 41.11
N GLY A 160 -48.26 8.95 42.03
CA GLY A 160 -49.00 8.44 43.18
C GLY A 160 -49.39 6.98 42.90
N GLN A 161 -48.46 6.04 43.14
CA GLN A 161 -48.63 4.73 43.80
C GLN A 161 -47.31 3.95 43.75
#